data_AF-A0A7J0FBP9-F1
#
_entry.id   AF-A0A7J0FBP9-F1
#
_cell.length_a   1.000
_cell.length_b   1.000
_cell.length_c   1.000
_cell.angle_alpha   90.00
_cell.angle_beta   90.00
_cell.angle_gamma   90.00
#
_symmetry.space_group_name_H-M   'P 1'
#
loop_
_entity.id
_entity.type
_entity.pdbx_description
1 polymer ?
#
loop_
_entity_poly.entity_id
_entity_poly.type
_entity_poly.pdbx_seq_one_letter_code
_entity_poly.pdbx_strand_id
1 'polypeptide(L)'
;MSPSTGCCMSRCGTHGYGFSDPKTKRVKFAYAWVGNPVTQCPGQCAWPFHQPLYGPQTPPLVAPNGDVGVDGMVINLATVLAGTVTNPFHNGYFQGPATAPLDAVTACTGIFGSGSYPDTRVRLWWIRLRVRATMRKG
;
A
#
# COMPACT_ATOMS: atom_id res chain seq x y z
N MET A 1 19.40 -0.72 0.28
CA MET A 1 18.60 -0.87 1.50
C MET A 1 18.05 -2.28 1.51
N SER A 2 18.40 -3.09 2.50
CA SER A 2 17.90 -4.46 2.62
C SER A 2 16.37 -4.45 2.80
N PRO A 3 15.65 -5.41 2.18
CA PRO A 3 14.18 -5.47 2.24
C PRO A 3 13.61 -5.71 3.64
N SER A 4 14.44 -6.00 4.64
CA SER A 4 14.02 -6.37 6.01
C SER A 4 13.89 -5.21 7.00
N THR A 5 14.40 -4.00 6.71
CA THR A 5 14.46 -2.91 7.71
C THR A 5 13.24 -1.96 7.69
N GLY A 6 12.16 -2.30 6.97
CA GLY A 6 11.06 -1.35 6.69
C GLY A 6 9.64 -1.81 7.01
N CYS A 7 9.41 -3.07 7.40
CA CYS A 7 8.09 -3.46 7.90
C CYS A 7 7.88 -2.86 9.28
N CYS A 8 6.69 -2.33 9.57
CA CYS A 8 6.29 -1.71 10.84
C CYS A 8 6.75 -0.26 11.09
N MET A 9 7.62 0.29 10.25
CA MET A 9 7.91 1.73 10.25
C MET A 9 7.02 2.41 9.22
N SER A 10 5.71 2.43 9.50
CA SER A 10 4.67 3.09 8.68
C SER A 10 4.30 2.39 7.37
N ARG A 11 4.88 1.22 7.06
CA ARG A 11 4.58 0.42 5.87
C ARG A 11 4.56 -1.07 6.19
N CYS A 12 3.74 -1.81 5.45
CA CYS A 12 3.55 -3.26 5.59
C CYS A 12 4.14 -4.05 4.41
N GLY A 13 4.82 -3.34 3.52
CA GLY A 13 5.50 -3.85 2.35
C GLY A 13 6.06 -2.70 1.52
N THR A 14 6.92 -3.03 0.56
CA THR A 14 7.55 -2.06 -0.34
C THR A 14 7.81 -2.69 -1.69
N HIS A 15 7.77 -1.90 -2.76
CA HIS A 15 8.33 -2.28 -4.05
C HIS A 15 9.57 -1.45 -4.34
N GLY A 16 10.37 -1.92 -5.29
CA GLY A 16 11.56 -1.24 -5.77
C GLY A 16 12.02 -1.86 -7.08
N TYR A 17 13.19 -1.44 -7.54
CA TYR A 17 13.76 -1.97 -8.77
C TYR A 17 15.23 -2.32 -8.63
N GLY A 18 15.63 -3.36 -9.34
CA GLY A 18 17.01 -3.80 -9.48
C GLY A 18 17.45 -3.78 -10.93
N PHE A 19 18.73 -4.11 -11.14
CA PHE A 19 19.29 -4.36 -12.46
C PHE A 19 19.68 -5.83 -12.55
N SER A 20 19.31 -6.48 -13.64
CA SER A 20 19.63 -7.91 -13.88
C SER A 20 21.14 -8.17 -13.93
N ASP A 21 21.90 -7.20 -14.40
CA ASP A 21 23.36 -7.19 -14.38
C ASP A 21 23.85 -5.93 -13.63
N PRO A 22 24.50 -6.10 -12.46
CA PRO A 22 25.01 -4.98 -11.66
C PRO A 22 26.08 -4.14 -12.39
N LYS A 23 26.82 -4.73 -13.35
CA LYS A 23 27.92 -4.08 -14.06
C LYS A 23 27.43 -3.29 -15.26
N THR A 24 26.52 -3.87 -16.05
CA THR A 24 26.05 -3.23 -17.29
C THR A 24 24.77 -2.44 -17.11
N LYS A 25 23.99 -2.68 -16.04
CA LYS A 25 22.73 -1.99 -15.71
C LYS A 25 21.73 -1.90 -16.88
N ARG A 26 21.78 -2.87 -17.80
CA ARG A 26 21.06 -2.82 -19.08
C ARG A 26 19.56 -3.08 -18.96
N VAL A 27 19.14 -3.97 -18.06
CA VAL A 27 17.73 -4.32 -17.88
C VAL A 27 17.32 -4.07 -16.44
N LYS A 28 16.30 -3.22 -16.27
CA LYS A 28 15.65 -2.98 -14.98
C LYS A 28 14.57 -4.03 -14.76
N PHE A 29 14.47 -4.53 -13.54
CA PHE A 29 13.33 -5.35 -13.11
C PHE A 29 12.73 -4.75 -11.84
N ALA A 30 11.40 -4.81 -11.72
CA ALA A 30 10.71 -4.41 -10.52
C ALA A 30 10.56 -5.62 -9.59
N TYR A 31 10.65 -5.38 -8.29
CA TYR A 31 10.40 -6.39 -7.26
C TYR A 31 9.48 -5.82 -6.19
N ALA A 32 8.70 -6.70 -5.58
CA ALA A 32 7.80 -6.40 -4.49
C ALA A 32 8.18 -7.24 -3.26
N TRP A 33 8.08 -6.64 -2.08
CA TRP A 33 8.30 -7.31 -0.81
C TRP A 33 7.16 -6.98 0.15
N VAL A 34 6.63 -8.00 0.80
CA VAL A 34 5.52 -7.89 1.76
C VAL A 34 5.98 -8.53 3.06
N GLY A 35 5.77 -7.82 4.17
CA GLY A 35 6.05 -8.34 5.50
C GLY A 35 4.96 -9.31 5.98
N ASN A 36 5.27 -10.14 6.96
CA ASN A 36 4.27 -10.99 7.60
C ASN A 36 3.49 -10.14 8.63
N PRO A 37 2.19 -9.86 8.39
CA PRO A 37 1.43 -8.96 9.25
C PRO A 37 1.17 -9.54 10.64
N VAL A 38 1.11 -10.87 10.81
CA VAL A 38 0.85 -11.51 12.12
C VAL A 38 2.03 -11.36 13.06
N THR A 39 3.23 -11.65 12.56
CA THR A 39 4.42 -11.74 13.40
C THR A 39 5.12 -10.41 13.58
N GLN A 40 4.95 -9.48 12.63
CA GLN A 40 5.68 -8.21 12.64
C GLN A 40 4.82 -7.08 13.25
N CYS A 41 3.60 -6.84 12.75
CA CYS A 41 2.72 -5.77 13.22
C CYS A 41 1.22 -6.04 12.98
N PRO A 42 0.56 -6.86 13.80
CA PRO A 42 -0.84 -7.22 13.56
C PRO A 42 -1.77 -6.00 13.63
N GLY A 43 -1.59 -5.14 14.64
CA GLY A 43 -2.41 -3.93 14.82
C GLY A 43 -2.13 -2.78 13.84
N GLN A 44 -1.30 -2.99 12.82
CA GLN A 44 -1.08 -2.00 11.75
C GLN A 44 -1.26 -2.63 10.36
N CYS A 45 -0.73 -3.83 10.15
CA CYS A 45 -0.66 -4.48 8.86
C CYS A 45 -1.76 -5.51 8.60
N ALA A 46 -2.56 -5.85 9.61
CA ALA A 46 -3.76 -6.65 9.45
C ALA A 46 -5.06 -5.85 9.62
N TRP A 47 -5.00 -4.52 9.63
CA TRP A 47 -6.19 -3.68 9.56
C TRP A 47 -6.90 -3.89 8.21
N PRO A 48 -8.24 -4.01 8.15
CA PRO A 48 -9.24 -3.76 9.21
C PRO A 48 -9.62 -4.99 10.05
N PHE A 49 -8.93 -6.12 9.91
CA PHE A 49 -9.25 -7.38 10.58
C PHE A 49 -8.61 -7.53 11.96
N HIS A 50 -7.67 -6.64 12.30
CA HIS A 50 -7.11 -6.50 13.64
C HIS A 50 -7.36 -5.09 14.18
N GLN A 51 -7.54 -5.00 15.50
CA GLN A 51 -7.73 -3.72 16.18
C GLN A 51 -6.51 -2.83 15.96
N PRO A 52 -6.70 -1.57 15.51
CA PRO A 52 -5.59 -0.68 15.24
C PRO A 52 -4.91 -0.26 16.55
N LEU A 53 -3.57 -0.24 16.56
CA LEU A 53 -2.78 0.23 17.70
C LEU A 53 -3.00 1.72 18.03
N TYR A 54 -3.31 2.51 17.01
CA TYR A 54 -3.50 3.97 17.10
C TYR A 54 -4.75 4.38 16.31
N GLY A 55 -5.43 5.43 16.77
CA GLY A 55 -6.66 5.95 16.14
C GLY A 55 -7.95 5.38 16.73
N PRO A 56 -9.10 5.59 16.06
CA PRO A 56 -10.40 5.14 16.54
C PRO A 56 -10.41 3.63 16.80
N GLN A 57 -10.75 3.24 18.03
CA GLN A 57 -10.77 1.84 18.48
C GLN A 57 -12.07 1.14 18.05
N THR A 58 -12.41 1.23 16.77
CA THR A 58 -13.58 0.52 16.22
C THR A 58 -13.33 -0.99 16.27
N PRO A 59 -14.36 -1.81 16.57
CA PRO A 59 -14.23 -3.26 16.53
C PRO A 59 -13.68 -3.74 15.17
N PRO A 60 -12.76 -4.73 15.15
CA PRO A 60 -12.22 -5.26 13.91
C PRO A 60 -13.31 -5.90 13.04
N LEU A 61 -13.12 -5.83 11.73
CA LEU A 61 -13.95 -6.59 10.79
C LEU A 61 -13.59 -8.07 10.86
N VAL A 62 -14.56 -8.92 10.49
CA VAL A 62 -14.33 -10.36 10.37
C VAL A 62 -13.49 -10.62 9.12
N ALA A 63 -12.37 -11.33 9.31
CA ALA A 63 -11.51 -11.81 8.23
C ALA A 63 -12.31 -12.77 7.31
N PRO A 64 -12.45 -12.47 6.00
CA PRO A 64 -13.18 -13.32 5.07
C PRO A 64 -12.73 -14.77 5.04
N ASN A 65 -11.42 -15.02 5.21
CA ASN A 65 -10.85 -16.36 5.25
C ASN A 65 -10.75 -16.94 6.68
N GLY A 66 -11.23 -16.21 7.69
CA GLY A 66 -11.12 -16.57 9.11
C GLY A 66 -9.71 -16.40 9.69
N ASP A 67 -8.71 -16.08 8.87
CA ASP A 67 -7.32 -15.82 9.29
C ASP A 67 -6.95 -14.35 9.03
N VAL A 68 -6.92 -13.58 10.11
CA VAL A 68 -6.56 -12.14 10.13
C VAL A 68 -5.19 -11.88 9.48
N GLY A 69 -4.25 -12.81 9.64
CA GLY A 69 -2.91 -12.73 9.11
C GLY A 69 -2.84 -12.88 7.61
N VAL A 70 -3.48 -13.92 7.10
CA VAL A 70 -3.55 -14.19 5.66
C VAL A 70 -4.29 -13.06 4.97
N ASP A 71 -5.44 -12.63 5.49
CA ASP A 71 -6.22 -11.57 4.86
C ASP A 71 -5.51 -10.21 4.92
N GLY A 72 -4.81 -9.92 6.03
CA GLY A 72 -3.91 -8.77 6.12
C GLY A 72 -2.77 -8.84 5.08
N MET A 73 -2.17 -10.02 4.88
CA MET A 73 -1.08 -10.21 3.93
C MET A 73 -1.59 -10.01 2.49
N VAL A 74 -2.78 -10.52 2.16
CA VAL A 74 -3.41 -10.34 0.84
C VAL A 74 -3.65 -8.86 0.54
N ILE A 75 -4.14 -8.07 1.51
CA ILE A 75 -4.30 -6.61 1.35
C ILE A 75 -2.95 -5.94 1.07
N ASN A 76 -1.91 -6.29 1.85
CA ASN A 76 -0.58 -5.70 1.68
C ASN A 76 0.05 -6.09 0.34
N LEU A 77 -0.12 -7.34 -0.10
CA LEU A 77 0.32 -7.82 -1.40
C LEU A 77 -0.36 -7.06 -2.53
N ALA A 78 -1.69 -6.92 -2.49
CA ALA A 78 -2.43 -6.15 -3.47
C ALA A 78 -1.96 -4.68 -3.51
N THR A 79 -1.72 -4.09 -2.35
CA THR A 79 -1.22 -2.71 -2.19
C THR A 79 0.14 -2.53 -2.86
N VAL A 80 1.11 -3.37 -2.53
CA VAL A 80 2.47 -3.28 -3.08
C VAL A 80 2.49 -3.62 -4.56
N LEU A 81 1.72 -4.62 -4.99
CA LEU A 81 1.63 -5.02 -6.40
C LEU A 81 1.05 -3.90 -7.25
N ALA A 82 -0.02 -3.24 -6.80
CA ALA A 82 -0.59 -2.09 -7.50
C ALA A 82 0.45 -0.97 -7.63
N GLY A 83 1.18 -0.64 -6.56
CA GLY A 83 2.28 0.33 -6.60
C GLY A 83 3.40 -0.07 -7.58
N THR A 84 3.74 -1.36 -7.61
CA THR A 84 4.73 -1.91 -8.55
C THR A 84 4.27 -1.76 -9.99
N VAL A 85 2.99 -1.98 -10.29
CA VAL A 85 2.45 -1.86 -11.65
C VAL A 85 2.31 -0.40 -12.08
N THR A 86 1.85 0.48 -11.20
CA THR A 86 1.64 1.89 -11.53
C THR A 86 2.91 2.72 -11.48
N ASN A 87 3.91 2.30 -10.70
CA ASN A 87 5.14 3.05 -10.42
C ASN A 87 6.39 2.15 -10.27
N PRO A 88 6.68 1.25 -11.23
CA PRO A 88 7.70 0.19 -11.07
C PRO A 88 9.12 0.70 -10.80
N PHE A 89 9.46 1.90 -11.29
CA PHE A 89 10.80 2.47 -11.21
C PHE A 89 10.86 3.82 -10.50
N HIS A 90 9.83 4.15 -9.72
CA HIS A 90 9.66 5.45 -9.04
C HIS A 90 9.61 6.67 -9.99
N ASN A 91 9.17 6.45 -11.23
CA ASN A 91 8.95 7.48 -12.25
C ASN A 91 7.60 7.29 -12.99
N GLY A 92 6.69 6.52 -12.39
CA GLY A 92 5.35 6.26 -12.92
C GLY A 92 4.30 7.18 -12.30
N TYR A 93 3.16 6.62 -11.95
CA TYR A 93 2.04 7.33 -11.34
C TYR A 93 2.12 7.31 -9.81
N PHE A 94 2.24 8.48 -9.22
CA PHE A 94 2.21 8.67 -7.76
C PHE A 94 1.64 10.05 -7.39
N GLN A 95 1.24 10.20 -6.14
CA GLN A 95 0.81 11.48 -5.56
C GLN A 95 1.85 11.99 -4.56
N GLY A 96 2.08 13.31 -4.53
CA GLY A 96 3.02 13.95 -3.59
C GLY A 96 4.41 14.20 -4.20
N PRO A 97 5.39 14.67 -3.39
CA PRO A 97 6.76 14.89 -3.84
C PRO A 97 7.48 13.56 -4.07
N ALA A 98 8.45 13.54 -5.01
CA ALA A 98 9.23 12.33 -5.32
C ALA A 98 10.05 11.78 -4.13
N THR A 99 10.31 12.61 -3.12
CA THR A 99 10.97 12.21 -1.86
C THR A 99 10.04 11.46 -0.90
N ALA A 100 8.71 11.56 -1.08
CA ALA A 100 7.70 10.87 -0.29
C ALA A 100 6.46 10.55 -1.15
N PRO A 101 6.58 9.66 -2.16
CA PRO A 101 5.49 9.35 -3.05
C PRO A 101 4.44 8.47 -2.35
N LEU A 102 3.17 8.78 -2.60
CA LEU A 102 2.03 7.93 -2.29
C LEU A 102 1.61 7.20 -3.56
N ASP A 103 1.75 5.87 -3.56
CA ASP A 103 1.32 5.01 -4.66
C ASP A 103 -0.20 4.83 -4.65
N ALA A 104 -0.77 4.37 -5.77
CA ALA A 104 -2.21 4.37 -6.06
C ALA A 104 -3.12 3.91 -4.91
N VAL A 105 -2.76 2.82 -4.23
CA VAL A 105 -3.57 2.25 -3.13
C VAL A 105 -3.39 3.02 -1.83
N THR A 106 -2.20 3.56 -1.56
CA THR A 106 -1.92 4.37 -0.36
C THR A 106 -2.41 5.81 -0.47
N ALA A 107 -2.65 6.31 -1.68
CA ALA A 107 -3.24 7.62 -1.90
C ALA A 107 -4.74 7.67 -1.50
N CYS A 108 -5.40 6.51 -1.44
CA CYS A 108 -6.83 6.35 -1.15
C CYS A 108 -7.08 5.20 -0.16
N THR A 109 -6.20 5.02 0.82
CA THR A 109 -6.31 3.94 1.81
C THR A 109 -7.67 3.98 2.52
N GLY A 110 -8.33 2.82 2.64
CA GLY A 110 -9.65 2.71 3.26
C GLY A 110 -10.82 3.15 2.37
N ILE A 111 -10.58 3.50 1.10
CA ILE A 111 -11.61 3.88 0.13
C ILE A 111 -11.83 2.73 -0.86
N PHE A 112 -12.39 1.62 -0.38
CA PHE A 112 -12.69 0.46 -1.21
C PHE A 112 -14.19 0.43 -1.54
N GLY A 113 -14.57 0.98 -2.71
CA GLY A 113 -15.92 0.86 -3.27
C GLY A 113 -16.78 2.12 -3.24
N SER A 114 -17.91 2.08 -3.95
CA SER A 114 -18.88 3.17 -4.05
C SER A 114 -19.40 3.59 -2.67
N GLY A 115 -19.09 4.81 -2.24
CA GLY A 115 -19.52 5.35 -0.93
C GLY A 115 -18.52 5.22 0.21
N SER A 116 -17.36 4.57 0.00
CA SER A 116 -16.27 4.54 0.98
C SER A 116 -15.57 5.90 1.08
N TYR A 117 -15.17 6.33 2.29
CA TYR A 117 -14.42 7.57 2.53
C TYR A 117 -13.54 7.40 3.79
N PRO A 118 -12.33 7.99 3.85
CA PRO A 118 -11.40 7.77 4.98
C PRO A 118 -11.88 8.40 6.29
N ASP A 119 -12.76 9.40 6.19
CA ASP A 119 -13.41 10.08 7.29
C ASP A 119 -14.76 10.59 6.75
N THR A 120 -15.82 10.39 7.50
CA THR A 120 -17.20 10.57 7.01
C THR A 120 -17.50 12.01 6.55
N ARG A 121 -17.82 12.19 5.25
CA ARG A 121 -19.01 12.91 4.74
C ARG A 121 -19.14 12.71 3.23
N VAL A 122 -20.35 12.30 2.85
CA VAL A 122 -20.81 11.95 1.50
C VAL A 122 -20.35 12.93 0.41
N ARG A 123 -19.63 12.44 -0.62
CA ARG A 123 -19.81 12.79 -2.06
C ARG A 123 -18.93 11.92 -2.99
N LEU A 124 -19.60 11.07 -3.77
CA LEU A 124 -19.05 10.08 -4.72
C LEU A 124 -18.19 10.67 -5.86
N TRP A 125 -18.28 11.98 -6.10
CA TRP A 125 -17.58 12.66 -7.21
C TRP A 125 -16.09 12.94 -6.93
N TRP A 126 -15.69 13.07 -5.67
CA TRP A 126 -14.32 13.46 -5.31
C TRP A 126 -13.29 12.33 -5.43
N ILE A 127 -13.69 11.06 -5.26
CA ILE A 127 -12.78 9.91 -5.38
C ILE A 127 -12.35 9.72 -6.84
N ARG A 128 -13.31 9.78 -7.77
CA ARG A 128 -13.04 9.64 -9.21
C ARG A 128 -12.25 10.84 -9.75
N LEU A 129 -12.45 12.04 -9.19
CA LEU A 129 -11.63 13.22 -9.52
C LEU A 129 -10.25 13.19 -8.87
N ARG A 130 -10.09 12.79 -7.59
CA ARG A 130 -8.77 12.77 -6.93
C ARG A 130 -7.84 11.75 -7.58
N VAL A 131 -8.27 10.50 -7.76
CA VAL A 131 -7.44 9.47 -8.39
C VAL A 131 -6.98 9.89 -9.79
N ARG A 132 -7.83 10.62 -10.53
CA ARG A 132 -7.53 11.08 -11.89
C ARG A 132 -6.81 12.44 -11.95
N ALA A 133 -6.88 13.27 -10.91
CA ALA A 133 -6.31 14.64 -10.89
C ALA A 133 -5.06 14.80 -10.00
N THR A 134 -4.75 13.87 -9.08
CA THR A 134 -3.60 14.00 -8.17
C THR A 134 -2.42 13.09 -8.48
N MET A 135 -2.63 11.98 -9.21
CA MET A 135 -1.50 11.15 -9.65
C MET A 135 -0.81 11.81 -10.85
N ARG A 136 0.42 12.27 -10.62
CA ARG A 136 1.28 12.80 -11.68
C ARG A 136 2.07 11.64 -12.28
N LYS A 137 2.29 11.69 -13.59
CA LYS A 137 3.34 10.88 -14.22
C LYS A 137 4.67 11.57 -13.95
N GLY A 138 5.62 10.85 -13.36
CA GLY A 138 6.99 11.32 -13.11
C GLY A 138 7.78 11.59 -14.39
#